data_AF-A0A4W3GS42-F1
#
_entry.id   AF-A0A4W3GS42-F1
#
_cell.length_a   1.000
_cell.length_b   1.000
_cell.length_c   1.000
_cell.angle_alpha   90.00
_cell.angle_beta   90.00
_cell.angle_gamma   90.00
#
_symmetry.space_group_name_H-M   'P 1'
#
loop_
_entity.id
_entity.type
_entity.pdbx_description
1 polymer ?
#
loop_
_entity_poly.entity_id
_entity_poly.type
_entity_poly.pdbx_seq_one_letter_code
_entity_poly.pdbx_strand_id
1 'polypeptide(L)'
;LPLALFVTGLAAILCFNIETENPYSFKGEEASHFGYSLSQLDTGTEKWTIVGAPLHKQGSNTPGAIYKCGYQTTCNKISTRGNSTLRKIYYSLPLSL
;
A
#
# COMPACT_ATOMS: atom_id res chain seq x y z
N LEU A 1 33.38 -11.00 27.75
CA LEU A 1 32.88 -11.61 26.50
C LEU A 1 31.38 -11.94 26.53
N PRO A 2 30.85 -12.75 27.48
CA PRO A 2 29.43 -13.13 27.48
C PRO A 2 28.49 -11.96 27.80
N LEU A 3 28.90 -11.05 28.69
CA LEU A 3 28.13 -9.84 29.01
C LEU A 3 28.03 -8.87 27.82
N ALA A 4 29.12 -8.74 27.05
CA ALA A 4 29.13 -7.90 25.86
C ALA A 4 28.18 -8.44 24.78
N LEU A 5 28.21 -9.76 24.55
CA LEU A 5 27.27 -10.48 23.68
C LEU A 5 25.81 -10.30 24.12
N PHE A 6 25.55 -10.36 25.44
CA PHE A 6 24.23 -10.17 26.00
C PHE A 6 23.73 -8.72 25.84
N VAL A 7 24.58 -7.72 26.10
CA VAL A 7 24.25 -6.29 25.94
C VAL A 7 24.00 -5.94 24.47
N THR A 8 24.80 -6.43 23.54
CA THR A 8 24.57 -6.23 22.09
C THR A 8 23.28 -6.91 21.62
N GLY A 9 22.97 -8.08 22.16
CA GLY A 9 21.70 -8.77 21.91
C GLY A 9 20.51 -7.95 22.42
N LEU A 10 20.59 -7.40 23.64
CA LEU A 10 19.53 -6.55 24.20
C LEU A 10 19.28 -5.30 23.37
N ALA A 11 20.34 -4.63 22.91
CA ALA A 11 20.24 -3.44 22.08
C ALA A 11 19.58 -3.73 20.72
N ALA A 12 19.88 -4.87 20.09
CA ALA A 12 19.27 -5.25 18.82
C ALA A 12 17.74 -5.49 18.93
N ILE A 13 17.25 -5.90 20.11
CA ILE A 13 15.82 -6.17 20.34
C ILE A 13 15.03 -4.87 20.58
N LEU A 14 15.70 -3.79 20.99
CA LEU A 14 15.07 -2.51 21.36
C LEU A 14 15.10 -1.46 20.24
N CYS A 15 15.76 -1.73 19.11
CA CYS A 15 15.88 -0.79 18.01
C CYS A 15 14.77 -0.99 16.97
N PHE A 16 13.67 -0.26 17.09
CA PHE A 16 12.69 -0.05 16.00
C PHE A 16 12.66 1.45 15.62
N ASN A 17 12.64 1.77 14.32
CA ASN A 17 12.67 3.14 13.81
C ASN A 17 11.40 3.52 13.05
N ILE A 18 10.30 2.80 13.26
CA ILE A 18 8.99 3.10 12.65
C ILE A 18 8.27 4.11 13.54
N GLU A 19 7.91 5.25 12.96
CA GLU A 19 7.04 6.25 13.59
C GLU A 19 5.62 5.69 13.73
N THR A 20 5.11 5.60 14.96
CA THR A 20 3.80 4.99 15.27
C THR A 20 2.81 5.97 15.88
N GLU A 21 3.26 7.13 16.38
CA GLU A 21 2.39 8.13 17.02
C GLU A 21 1.65 8.97 15.97
N ASN A 22 2.31 9.24 14.84
CA ASN A 22 1.78 10.12 13.79
C ASN A 22 1.73 9.44 12.40
N PRO A 23 0.95 8.35 12.23
CA PRO A 23 0.83 7.69 10.95
C PRO A 23 0.03 8.52 9.95
N TYR A 24 0.43 8.48 8.67
CA TYR A 24 -0.40 9.00 7.59
C TYR A 24 -1.38 7.92 7.14
N SER A 25 -2.68 8.23 7.15
CA SER A 25 -3.73 7.26 6.83
C SER A 25 -4.55 7.69 5.61
N PHE A 26 -4.86 6.69 4.79
CA PHE A 26 -5.80 6.81 3.68
C PHE A 26 -7.01 5.95 3.95
N LYS A 27 -8.20 6.48 3.63
CA LYS A 27 -9.45 5.73 3.71
C LYS A 27 -10.06 5.64 2.32
N GLY A 28 -10.40 4.42 1.92
CA GLY A 28 -11.22 4.19 0.75
C GLY A 28 -12.70 4.06 1.10
N GLU A 29 -13.51 3.77 0.09
CA GLU A 29 -14.94 3.53 0.24
C GLU A 29 -15.21 2.29 1.11
N GLU A 30 -16.28 2.34 1.91
CA GLU A 30 -16.72 1.19 2.69
C GLU A 30 -17.03 -0.03 1.79
N ALA A 31 -16.78 -1.23 2.32
CA ALA A 31 -16.97 -2.50 1.62
C ALA A 31 -16.20 -2.67 0.29
N SER A 32 -15.37 -1.70 -0.13
CA SER A 32 -14.55 -1.80 -1.35
C SER A 32 -13.31 -2.67 -1.20
N HIS A 33 -12.97 -3.03 0.05
CA HIS A 33 -11.71 -3.67 0.42
C HIS A 33 -10.49 -2.83 0.01
N PHE A 34 -10.60 -1.50 0.08
CA PHE A 34 -9.46 -0.62 -0.10
C PHE A 34 -8.33 -0.97 0.86
N GLY A 35 -7.12 -1.12 0.33
CA GLY A 35 -5.96 -1.56 1.11
C GLY A 35 -5.73 -3.07 1.10
N TYR A 36 -6.56 -3.84 0.39
CA TYR A 36 -6.39 -5.29 0.27
C TYR A 36 -5.03 -5.69 -0.32
N SER A 37 -4.48 -4.86 -1.20
CA SER A 37 -3.14 -5.02 -1.75
C SER A 37 -2.45 -3.67 -1.93
N LEU A 38 -1.15 -3.61 -1.68
CA LEU A 38 -0.36 -2.38 -1.69
C LEU A 38 0.96 -2.59 -2.45
N SER A 39 1.41 -1.56 -3.16
CA SER A 39 2.76 -1.51 -3.75
C SER A 39 3.32 -0.10 -3.69
N GLN A 40 4.60 0.03 -3.37
CA GLN A 40 5.32 1.31 -3.38
C GLN A 40 6.01 1.49 -4.74
N LEU A 41 5.77 2.62 -5.37
CA LEU A 41 6.36 2.99 -6.65
C LEU A 41 7.20 4.25 -6.48
N ASP A 42 8.48 4.16 -6.80
CA ASP A 42 9.41 5.29 -6.87
C ASP A 42 9.84 5.48 -8.33
N THR A 43 9.51 6.64 -8.91
CA THR A 43 9.90 6.99 -10.28
C THR A 43 11.16 7.88 -10.32
N GLY A 44 11.81 8.09 -9.18
CA GLY A 44 12.90 9.04 -8.99
C GLY A 44 12.43 10.49 -8.80
N THR A 45 11.36 10.87 -9.49
CA THR A 45 10.71 12.19 -9.37
C THR A 45 9.50 12.19 -8.45
N GLU A 46 8.79 11.06 -8.38
CA GLU A 46 7.57 10.92 -7.61
C GLU A 46 7.57 9.61 -6.83
N LYS A 47 6.93 9.63 -5.66
CA LYS A 47 6.77 8.47 -4.79
C LYS A 47 5.30 8.24 -4.51
N TRP A 48 4.82 7.04 -4.83
CA TRP A 48 3.42 6.69 -4.76
C TRP A 48 3.22 5.39 -4.02
N THR A 49 2.13 5.33 -3.26
CA THR A 49 1.53 4.07 -2.82
C THR A 49 0.38 3.74 -3.77
N ILE A 50 0.48 2.60 -4.44
CA ILE A 50 -0.58 2.04 -5.27
C ILE A 50 -1.44 1.12 -4.39
N VAL A 51 -2.75 1.38 -4.37
CA VAL A 51 -3.69 0.68 -3.47
C VAL A 51 -4.77 -0.02 -4.29
N GLY A 52 -4.98 -1.31 -4.04
CA GLY A 52 -6.08 -2.08 -4.61
C GLY A 52 -7.35 -2.02 -3.75
N ALA A 53 -8.51 -1.99 -4.41
CA ALA A 53 -9.84 -2.11 -3.81
C ALA A 53 -10.71 -3.06 -4.67
N PRO A 54 -10.56 -4.38 -4.51
CA PRO A 54 -11.13 -5.38 -5.42
C PRO A 54 -12.66 -5.40 -5.43
N LEU A 55 -13.31 -4.98 -4.33
CA LEU A 55 -14.77 -4.97 -4.22
C LEU A 55 -15.39 -3.59 -4.49
N HIS A 56 -14.62 -2.62 -4.98
CA HIS A 56 -15.18 -1.34 -5.41
C HIS A 56 -16.21 -1.56 -6.54
N LYS A 57 -17.44 -1.09 -6.33
CA LYS A 57 -18.55 -1.23 -7.28
C LYS A 57 -18.87 0.13 -7.91
N GLN A 58 -18.70 0.24 -9.22
CA GLN A 58 -19.14 1.40 -10.01
C GLN A 58 -19.97 0.92 -11.20
N GLY A 59 -21.23 0.56 -10.93
CA GLY A 59 -22.14 -0.04 -11.91
C GLY A 59 -22.05 -1.57 -11.97
N SER A 60 -22.75 -2.16 -12.94
CA SER A 60 -23.01 -3.63 -12.98
C SER A 60 -21.81 -4.48 -13.41
N ASN A 61 -20.70 -3.89 -13.88
CA ASN A 61 -19.62 -4.65 -14.52
C ASN A 61 -18.21 -4.11 -14.19
N THR A 62 -18.02 -3.58 -12.98
CA THR A 62 -16.72 -3.04 -12.54
C THR A 62 -15.88 -4.13 -11.89
N PRO A 63 -14.64 -4.38 -12.36
CA PRO A 63 -13.75 -5.41 -11.80
C PRO A 63 -13.02 -4.96 -10.52
N GLY A 64 -13.51 -3.94 -9.79
CA GLY A 64 -12.78 -3.27 -8.71
C GLY A 64 -12.08 -1.98 -9.14
N ALA A 65 -11.27 -1.40 -8.24
CA ALA A 65 -10.52 -0.16 -8.49
C ALA A 65 -9.07 -0.20 -7.99
N ILE A 66 -8.24 0.66 -8.57
CA ILE A 66 -6.86 0.94 -8.13
C ILE A 66 -6.77 2.43 -7.84
N TYR A 67 -6.03 2.80 -6.81
CA TYR A 67 -5.79 4.18 -6.39
C TYR A 67 -4.29 4.49 -6.39
N LYS A 68 -3.95 5.74 -6.73
CA LYS A 68 -2.61 6.33 -6.61
C LYS A 68 -2.62 7.31 -5.45
N CYS A 69 -1.82 7.05 -4.42
CA CYS A 69 -1.76 7.80 -3.17
C CYS A 69 -0.38 8.40 -2.98
N GLY A 70 -0.26 9.72 -2.87
CA GLY A 70 1.02 10.38 -2.61
C GLY A 70 1.23 10.65 -1.13
N TYR A 71 2.48 10.77 -0.71
CA TYR A 71 2.82 11.13 0.67
C TYR A 71 2.15 12.45 1.06
N GLN A 72 1.35 12.45 2.12
CA GLN A 72 0.61 13.63 2.62
C GLN A 72 -0.38 14.28 1.62
N THR A 73 -0.74 13.60 0.52
CA THR A 73 -1.65 14.12 -0.50
C THR A 73 -2.87 13.21 -0.69
N THR A 74 -3.79 13.51 -1.61
CA THR A 74 -5.01 12.71 -1.79
C THR A 74 -4.76 11.39 -2.52
N CYS A 75 -5.52 10.35 -2.16
CA CYS A 75 -5.62 9.11 -2.94
C CYS A 75 -6.63 9.29 -4.07
N ASN A 76 -6.18 9.13 -5.32
CA ASN A 76 -7.03 9.31 -6.48
C ASN A 76 -7.21 7.99 -7.23
N LYS A 77 -8.45 7.67 -7.60
CA LYS A 77 -8.76 6.49 -8.40
C LYS A 77 -8.12 6.61 -9.79
N ILE A 78 -7.45 5.54 -10.21
CA ILE A 78 -6.84 5.46 -11.54
C ILE A 78 -7.87 4.89 -12.52
N SER A 79 -8.06 5.55 -13.66
CA SER A 79 -8.88 5.00 -14.75
C SER A 79 -8.17 3.79 -15.38
N THR A 80 -8.73 2.60 -15.20
CA THR A 80 -8.22 1.35 -15.82
C THR A 80 -8.90 1.04 -17.15
N ARG A 81 -9.77 1.94 -17.64
CA ARG A 81 -10.51 1.77 -18.90
C ARG A 81 -9.54 1.80 -20.08
N GLY A 82 -9.45 0.68 -20.81
CA GLY A 82 -8.60 0.56 -22.00
C GLY A 82 -7.10 0.40 -21.75
N ASN A 83 -6.64 0.35 -20.49
CA ASN A 83 -5.21 0.19 -20.17
C ASN A 83 -4.90 -1.23 -19.67
N SER A 84 -4.37 -2.06 -20.56
CA SER A 84 -4.02 -3.46 -20.29
C SER A 84 -2.89 -3.62 -19.27
N THR A 85 -1.96 -2.66 -19.18
CA THR A 85 -0.87 -2.64 -18.20
C THR A 85 -1.39 -2.41 -16.79
N LEU A 86 -2.32 -1.45 -16.61
CA LEU A 86 -2.96 -1.21 -15.31
C LEU A 86 -3.82 -2.39 -14.86
N ARG A 87 -4.46 -3.10 -15.80
CA ARG A 87 -5.14 -4.37 -15.50
C ARG A 87 -4.16 -5.46 -15.08
N LYS A 88 -2.98 -5.56 -15.71
CA LYS A 88 -1.93 -6.50 -15.26
C LYS A 88 -1.44 -6.16 -13.85
N ILE A 89 -1.27 -4.87 -13.54
CA ILE A 89 -0.89 -4.40 -12.20
C ILE A 89 -1.95 -4.79 -11.15
N TYR A 90 -3.24 -4.65 -11.49
CA TYR A 90 -4.34 -5.13 -10.65
C TYR A 90 -4.22 -6.63 -10.33
N TYR A 91 -3.94 -7.46 -11.34
CA TYR A 91 -3.81 -8.91 -11.14
C TYR A 91 -2.45 -9.36 -10.59
N SER A 92 -1.42 -8.50 -10.58
CA SER A 92 -0.07 -8.81 -10.08
C SER A 92 0.18 -8.33 -8.66
N LEU A 93 -0.66 -7.43 -8.15
CA LEU A 93 -0.69 -7.12 -6.72
C LEU A 93 -1.05 -8.43 -5.99
N PRO A 94 -0.26 -8.86 -4.98
CA PRO A 94 -0.49 -10.14 -4.35
C PRO A 94 -1.89 -10.14 -3.72
N LEU A 95 -2.81 -10.87 -4.34
CA LEU A 95 -3.96 -11.44 -3.64
C LEU A 95 -3.36 -12.42 -2.65
N SER A 96 -3.08 -11.95 -1.43
CA SER A 96 -2.81 -12.85 -0.31
C SER A 96 -4.12 -13.57 -0.02
N LEU A 97 -4.23 -14.78 -0.56
CA LEU A 97 -5.08 -15.86 -0.07
C LEU A 97 -4.24 -16.68 0.90
#